data_AF-A0A529P7L8-F1
#
_entry.id   AF-A0A529P7L8-F1
#
_cell.length_a   1.000
_cell.length_b   1.000
_cell.length_c   1.000
_cell.angle_alpha   90.00
_cell.angle_beta   90.00
_cell.angle_gamma   90.00
#
_symmetry.space_group_name_H-M   'P 1'
#
loop_
_entity.id
_entity.type
_entity.pdbx_description
1 polymer ?
#
loop_
_entity_poly.entity_id
_entity_poly.type
_entity_poly.pdbx_seq_one_letter_code
_entity_poly.pdbx_strand_id
1 'polypeptide(L)'
;MTVSWTPHRFTGGILALDTANTVVLRNDPEKTFDRFDNPAEIARFAEAASCFRASELGGRRLEAPAPAAIAPVVLSIRETTDRLFRNAVAKGTIATGDLPGFLAA
;
A
#
# COMPACT_ATOMS: atom_id res chain seq x y z
N MET A 1 -16.98 4.89 -0.57
CA MET A 1 -16.64 6.23 -0.03
C MET A 1 -15.50 6.82 -0.86
N THR A 2 -15.46 8.13 -1.07
CA THR A 2 -14.32 8.79 -1.71
C THR A 2 -13.27 9.12 -0.65
N VAL A 3 -12.02 8.72 -0.88
CA VAL A 3 -10.92 8.97 0.05
C VAL A 3 -10.28 10.32 -0.26
N SER A 4 -10.02 11.12 0.78
CA SER A 4 -9.13 12.28 0.67
C SER A 4 -7.68 11.81 0.84
N TRP A 5 -6.90 11.84 -0.25
CA TRP A 5 -5.47 11.51 -0.26
C TRP A 5 -4.63 12.73 0.09
N THR A 6 -4.22 12.83 1.36
CA THR A 6 -3.44 13.94 1.90
C THR A 6 -2.00 13.49 2.21
N PRO A 7 -1.03 14.41 2.34
CA PRO A 7 0.36 14.05 2.68
C PRO A 7 0.48 13.16 3.92
N HIS A 8 -0.37 13.37 4.92
CA HIS A 8 -0.38 12.57 6.15
C HIS A 8 -0.65 11.06 5.92
N ARG A 9 -1.34 10.70 4.82
CA ARG A 9 -1.60 9.30 4.45
C ARG A 9 -0.42 8.63 3.74
N PHE A 10 0.62 9.38 3.38
CA PHE A 10 1.86 8.91 2.75
C PHE A 10 3.05 8.98 3.71
N THR A 11 2.77 8.72 5.00
CA THR A 11 3.76 8.75 6.10
C THR A 11 4.48 7.42 6.30
N GLY A 12 4.21 6.40 5.47
CA GLY A 12 4.91 5.12 5.52
C GLY A 12 6.39 5.23 5.14
N GLY A 13 6.79 6.33 4.50
CA GLY A 13 8.19 6.64 4.22
C GLY A 13 8.75 5.95 2.98
N ILE A 14 8.04 4.97 2.41
CA ILE A 14 8.26 4.32 1.12
C ILE A 14 6.92 3.86 0.55
N LEU A 15 6.78 3.82 -0.78
CA LEU A 15 5.51 3.57 -1.45
C LEU A 15 4.83 2.26 -1.03
N ALA A 16 5.62 1.20 -0.83
CA ALA A 16 5.10 -0.09 -0.36
C ALA A 16 4.41 0.04 1.00
N LEU A 17 4.99 0.78 1.95
CA LEU A 17 4.38 1.02 3.26
C LEU A 17 3.17 1.95 3.16
N ASP A 18 3.16 2.91 2.23
CA ASP A 18 1.97 3.72 1.96
C ASP A 18 0.81 2.87 1.41
N THR A 19 1.10 1.84 0.60
CA THR A 19 0.07 0.87 0.18
C THR A 19 -0.43 0.03 1.37
N ALA A 20 0.45 -0.44 2.26
CA ALA A 20 0.08 -1.16 3.48
C ALA A 20 -0.88 -0.35 4.36
N ASN A 21 -0.67 0.96 4.45
CA ASN A 21 -1.48 1.91 5.22
C ASN A 21 -2.89 2.15 4.63
N THR A 22 -3.20 1.63 3.44
CA THR A 22 -4.53 1.79 2.83
C THR A 22 -5.63 1.05 3.58
N VAL A 23 -5.30 -0.02 4.32
CA VAL A 23 -6.23 -0.69 5.24
C VAL A 23 -6.18 -0.01 6.61
N VAL A 24 -7.30 0.63 6.97
CA VAL A 24 -7.49 1.32 8.24
C VAL A 24 -7.94 0.34 9.30
N LEU A 25 -7.43 0.50 10.53
CA LEU A 25 -7.84 -0.30 11.69
C LEU A 25 -7.80 -1.82 11.38
N ARG A 26 -6.77 -2.27 10.67
CA ARG A 26 -6.62 -3.65 10.16
C ARG A 26 -6.84 -4.74 11.21
N ASN A 27 -6.54 -4.46 12.49
CA ASN A 27 -6.66 -5.42 13.59
C ASN A 27 -8.04 -5.38 14.29
N ASP A 28 -8.95 -4.51 13.88
CA ASP A 28 -10.29 -4.36 14.45
C ASP A 28 -11.34 -4.70 13.37
N PRO A 29 -11.88 -5.93 13.35
CA PRO A 29 -12.81 -6.37 12.30
C PRO A 29 -14.10 -5.55 12.22
N GLU A 30 -14.54 -4.92 13.32
CA GLU A 30 -15.76 -4.10 13.35
C GLU A 30 -15.54 -2.69 12.79
N LYS A 31 -14.29 -2.21 12.83
CA LYS A 31 -13.93 -0.85 12.41
C LYS A 31 -13.00 -0.80 11.20
N THR A 32 -12.58 -1.96 10.69
CA THR A 32 -11.65 -2.02 9.57
C THR A 32 -12.28 -1.45 8.31
N PHE A 33 -11.47 -0.73 7.53
CA PHE A 33 -11.90 -0.17 6.25
C PHE A 33 -10.76 -0.23 5.25
N ASP A 34 -11.04 -0.81 4.08
CA ASP A 34 -10.12 -0.88 2.96
C ASP A 34 -10.39 0.25 1.97
N ARG A 35 -9.42 1.15 1.81
CA ARG A 35 -9.51 2.25 0.84
C ARG A 35 -9.51 1.79 -0.61
N PHE A 36 -8.95 0.62 -0.91
CA PHE A 36 -8.92 0.02 -2.24
C PHE A 36 -10.09 -0.93 -2.53
N ASP A 37 -11.03 -1.08 -1.58
CA ASP A 37 -12.30 -1.78 -1.84
C ASP A 37 -13.09 -1.14 -3.00
N ASN A 38 -12.86 0.17 -3.22
CA ASN A 38 -13.18 0.83 -4.48
C ASN A 38 -11.94 0.88 -5.37
N PRO A 39 -11.87 0.13 -6.48
CA PRO A 39 -10.71 0.13 -7.37
C PRO A 39 -10.34 1.51 -7.92
N ALA A 40 -11.31 2.43 -8.07
CA ALA A 40 -11.02 3.79 -8.54
C ALA A 40 -10.06 4.56 -7.60
N GLU A 41 -10.01 4.18 -6.32
CA GLU A 41 -9.07 4.76 -5.35
C GLU A 41 -7.62 4.36 -5.63
N ILE A 42 -7.35 3.27 -6.37
CA ILE A 42 -5.99 2.91 -6.79
C ILE A 42 -5.43 3.97 -7.75
N ALA A 43 -6.23 4.46 -8.71
CA ALA A 43 -5.81 5.55 -9.59
C ALA A 43 -5.60 6.86 -8.82
N ARG A 44 -6.52 7.20 -7.91
CA ARG A 44 -6.40 8.41 -7.08
C ARG A 44 -5.18 8.36 -6.15
N PHE A 45 -4.91 7.18 -5.59
CA PHE A 45 -3.69 6.93 -4.83
C PHE A 45 -2.45 7.08 -5.70
N ALA A 46 -2.41 6.51 -6.90
CA ALA A 46 -1.28 6.62 -7.82
C ALA A 46 -0.99 8.09 -8.20
N GLU A 47 -2.04 8.87 -8.45
CA GLU A 47 -1.93 10.31 -8.70
C GLU A 47 -1.35 11.06 -7.50
N ALA A 48 -1.90 10.83 -6.29
CA ALA A 48 -1.41 11.47 -5.08
C ALA A 48 0.03 11.06 -4.72
N ALA A 49 0.36 9.76 -4.85
CA ALA A 49 1.69 9.22 -4.64
C ALA A 49 2.71 9.85 -5.59
N SER A 50 2.33 10.12 -6.85
CA SER A 50 3.19 10.81 -7.82
C SER A 50 3.63 12.19 -7.34
N CYS A 51 2.82 12.84 -6.51
CA CYS A 51 3.15 14.13 -5.89
C CYS A 51 3.90 13.95 -4.57
N PHE A 52 3.34 13.17 -3.64
CA PHE A 52 3.86 13.09 -2.27
C PHE A 52 5.09 12.19 -2.12
N ARG A 53 5.36 11.31 -3.10
CA ARG A 53 6.52 10.42 -3.17
C ARG A 53 7.42 10.72 -4.39
N ALA A 54 7.31 11.92 -4.96
CA ALA A 54 8.05 12.31 -6.17
C ALA A 54 9.57 12.09 -6.06
N SER A 55 10.15 12.33 -4.89
CA SER A 55 11.59 12.11 -4.63
C SER A 55 11.98 10.63 -4.71
N GLU A 56 11.22 9.75 -4.05
CA GLU A 56 11.40 8.28 -4.13
C GLU A 56 11.23 7.78 -5.56
N LEU A 57 10.23 8.31 -6.27
CA LEU A 57 9.93 7.90 -7.64
C LEU A 57 10.93 8.43 -8.67
N GLY A 58 11.86 9.31 -8.28
CA GLY A 58 12.79 9.97 -9.21
C GLY A 58 12.07 10.86 -10.23
N GLY A 59 10.99 11.52 -9.81
CA GLY A 59 10.15 12.38 -10.66
C GLY A 59 9.20 11.64 -11.61
N ARG A 60 9.21 10.30 -11.62
CA ARG A 60 8.25 9.49 -12.37
C ARG A 60 6.85 9.62 -11.79
N ARG A 61 5.84 9.53 -12.66
CA ARG A 61 4.44 9.44 -12.26
C ARG A 61 3.99 7.98 -12.29
N LEU A 62 3.15 7.60 -11.34
CA LEU A 62 2.46 6.32 -11.33
C LEU A 62 1.17 6.45 -12.15
N GLU A 63 0.90 5.44 -12.96
CA GLU A 63 -0.30 5.37 -13.78
C GLU A 63 -1.06 4.06 -13.51
N ALA A 64 -2.37 4.19 -13.30
CA ALA A 64 -3.28 3.06 -13.17
C ALA A 64 -4.52 3.31 -14.04
N PRO A 65 -4.38 3.30 -15.39
CA PRO A 65 -5.48 3.63 -16.30
C PRO A 65 -6.62 2.60 -16.27
N ALA A 66 -6.34 1.37 -15.83
CA ALA A 66 -7.31 0.31 -15.59
C ALA A 66 -7.23 -0.17 -14.13
N PRO A 67 -7.77 0.59 -13.16
CA PRO A 67 -7.57 0.32 -11.73
C PRO A 67 -8.06 -1.06 -11.30
N ALA A 68 -9.19 -1.51 -11.84
CA ALA A 68 -9.72 -2.84 -11.56
C ALA A 68 -8.81 -3.97 -12.07
N ALA A 69 -8.12 -3.76 -13.20
CA ALA A 69 -7.23 -4.76 -13.79
C ALA A 69 -5.92 -4.89 -13.01
N ILE A 70 -5.37 -3.79 -12.50
CA ILE A 70 -4.12 -3.79 -11.73
C ILE A 70 -4.33 -4.07 -10.23
N ALA A 71 -5.59 -4.01 -9.74
CA ALA A 71 -5.91 -4.19 -8.34
C ALA A 71 -5.28 -5.44 -7.71
N PRO A 72 -5.34 -6.65 -8.31
CA PRO A 72 -4.73 -7.83 -7.69
C PRO A 72 -3.23 -7.68 -7.41
N VAL A 73 -2.49 -6.99 -8.28
CA VAL A 73 -1.05 -6.73 -8.11
C VAL A 73 -0.81 -5.73 -6.99
N VAL A 74 -1.55 -4.62 -6.97
CA VAL A 74 -1.43 -3.60 -5.91
C VAL A 74 -1.76 -4.20 -4.54
N LEU A 75 -2.80 -5.04 -4.47
CA LEU A 75 -3.19 -5.75 -3.25
C LEU A 75 -2.13 -6.79 -2.85
N SER A 76 -1.51 -7.49 -3.80
CA SER A 76 -0.39 -8.40 -3.55
C SER A 76 0.78 -7.67 -2.86
N ILE A 77 1.22 -6.53 -3.42
CA ILE A 77 2.27 -5.68 -2.84
C ILE A 77 1.88 -5.24 -1.42
N ARG A 78 0.64 -4.78 -1.25
CA ARG A 78 0.12 -4.33 0.05
C ARG A 78 0.18 -5.41 1.11
N GLU A 79 -0.38 -6.59 0.83
CA GLU A 79 -0.53 -7.66 1.81
C GLU A 79 0.81 -8.34 2.12
N THR A 80 1.68 -8.49 1.12
CA THR A 80 3.02 -9.05 1.34
C THR A 80 3.91 -8.08 2.13
N THR A 81 3.79 -6.77 1.90
CA THR A 81 4.44 -5.72 2.68
C THR A 81 3.96 -5.75 4.14
N ASP A 82 2.65 -5.72 4.39
CA ASP A 82 2.11 -5.77 5.75
C ASP A 82 2.57 -7.04 6.47
N ARG A 83 2.44 -8.21 5.83
CA ARG A 83 2.87 -9.49 6.41
C ARG A 83 4.35 -9.49 6.79
N LEU A 84 5.24 -9.05 5.90
CA LEU A 84 6.69 -9.04 6.16
C LEU A 84 7.01 -8.19 7.39
N PHE A 85 6.56 -6.94 7.42
CA PHE A 85 6.91 -6.01 8.50
C PHE A 85 6.17 -6.31 9.81
N ARG A 86 4.91 -6.74 9.75
CA ARG A 86 4.14 -7.16 10.94
C ARG A 86 4.76 -8.37 11.61
N ASN A 87 5.13 -9.38 10.81
CA ASN A 87 5.82 -10.56 11.34
C ASN A 87 7.18 -10.18 11.92
N ALA A 88 7.90 -9.26 11.29
CA ALA A 88 9.20 -8.82 11.78
C ALA A 88 9.09 -8.13 13.14
N VAL A 89 8.11 -7.25 13.31
CA VAL A 89 7.84 -6.61 14.60
C VAL A 89 7.45 -7.64 15.65
N ALA A 90 6.57 -8.59 15.33
CA ALA A 90 6.13 -9.62 16.27
C ALA A 90 7.25 -10.59 16.70
N LYS A 91 8.18 -10.91 15.79
CA LYS A 91 9.28 -11.86 16.04
C LYS A 91 10.58 -11.17 16.49
N GLY A 92 10.66 -9.84 16.41
CA GLY A 92 11.88 -9.07 16.64
C GLY A 92 12.96 -9.24 15.55
N THR A 93 12.63 -9.88 14.42
CA THR A 93 13.55 -10.11 13.30
C THR A 93 12.80 -10.36 11.99
N ILE A 94 13.41 -9.97 10.87
CA ILE A 94 12.88 -10.30 9.53
C ILE A 94 13.09 -11.80 9.29
N ALA A 95 11.99 -12.55 9.20
CA ALA A 95 12.05 -13.96 8.82
C ALA A 95 12.29 -14.07 7.31
N THR A 96 13.41 -14.68 6.92
CA THR A 96 13.77 -14.86 5.49
C THR A 96 12.71 -15.63 4.71
N GLY A 97 11.93 -16.50 5.36
CA GLY A 97 10.80 -17.20 4.76
C GLY A 97 9.65 -16.29 4.27
N ASP A 98 9.55 -15.06 4.79
CA ASP A 98 8.51 -14.10 4.37
C ASP A 98 8.96 -13.26 3.14
N LEU A 99 10.26 -13.27 2.80
CA LEU A 99 10.82 -12.48 1.69
C LEU A 99 10.37 -12.92 0.29
N PRO A 100 10.29 -14.22 -0.06
CA PRO A 100 9.93 -14.62 -1.43
C PRO A 100 8.60 -14.04 -1.89
N GLY A 101 7.59 -14.05 -0.99
CA GLY A 101 6.28 -13.47 -1.30
C GLY A 101 6.34 -11.96 -1.50
N PHE A 102 7.16 -11.25 -0.72
CA PHE A 102 7.33 -9.80 -0.87
C PHE A 102 8.09 -9.43 -2.15
N LEU A 103 9.11 -10.21 -2.53
CA LEU A 103 9.94 -9.92 -3.71
C LEU A 103 9.29 -10.31 -5.04
N ALA A 104 8.33 -11.24 -5.00
CA ALA A 104 7.57 -11.69 -6.17
C ALA A 104 6.20 -11.02 -6.30
N ALA A 105 5.89 -10.06 -5.42
CA ALA A 105 4.58 -9.44 -5.29
C ALA A 105 4.15 -8.64 -6.52
#